data_AF-A0A7M3ZZ17-F1
#
_entry.id   AF-A0A7M3ZZ17-F1
#
_cell.length_a   1.000
_cell.length_b   1.000
_cell.length_c   1.000
_cell.angle_alpha   90.00
_cell.angle_beta   90.00
_cell.angle_gamma   90.00
#
_symmetry.space_group_name_H-M   'P 1'
#
loop_
_entity.id
_entity.type
_entity.pdbx_description
1 polymer ?
#
loop_
_entity_poly.entity_id
_entity_poly.type
_entity_poly.pdbx_seq_one_letter_code
_entity_poly.pdbx_strand_id
1 'polypeptide(L)'
;ETDTNNPLSIPFNPEPNNQGQHPKMIEIISNVENPALIGSIGDSGQSVQLTWQLVDELGDICQSRNGQINDGDTMMWQTLYFNTYMEHELRILMDEGQDSVNVNQSVSVLYDN
;
A
#
# COMPACT_ATOMS: atom_id res chain seq x y z
N GLU A 1 1.18 2.07 10.27
CA GLU A 1 -0.11 2.09 10.98
C GLU A 1 -0.34 0.73 11.62
N THR A 2 -1.02 0.65 12.75
CA THR A 2 -1.30 -0.60 13.47
C THR A 2 -2.77 -0.66 13.84
N ASP A 3 -3.35 -1.85 13.85
CA ASP A 3 -4.75 -2.08 14.27
C ASP A 3 -5.76 -1.18 13.52
N THR A 4 -5.72 -1.24 12.18
CA THR A 4 -6.60 -0.43 11.32
C THR A 4 -7.42 -1.29 10.36
N ASN A 5 -8.66 -0.87 10.08
CA ASN A 5 -9.51 -1.44 9.03
C ASN A 5 -9.71 -0.47 7.85
N ASN A 6 -9.08 0.70 7.92
CA ASN A 6 -9.13 1.72 6.88
C ASN A 6 -7.74 2.36 6.75
N PRO A 7 -6.76 1.66 6.16
CA PRO A 7 -5.40 2.14 6.06
C PRO A 7 -5.30 3.52 5.42
N LEU A 8 -4.48 4.39 6.00
CA LEU A 8 -4.24 5.71 5.43
C LEU A 8 -3.54 5.61 4.08
N SER A 9 -3.96 6.46 3.15
CA SER A 9 -3.31 6.62 1.86
C SER A 9 -2.04 7.47 1.98
N ILE A 10 -1.09 7.24 1.05
CA ILE A 10 0.14 8.02 0.95
C ILE A 10 0.11 8.80 -0.37
N PRO A 11 -0.25 10.09 -0.34
CA PRO A 11 -0.06 10.97 -1.49
C PRO A 11 1.42 11.31 -1.63
N PHE A 12 1.90 11.39 -2.88
CA PHE A 12 3.26 11.81 -3.18
C PHE A 12 3.31 12.50 -4.55
N ASN A 13 4.23 13.46 -4.68
CA ASN A 13 4.51 14.11 -5.96
C ASN A 13 5.99 13.84 -6.32
N PRO A 14 6.27 13.06 -7.37
CA PRO A 14 7.63 12.80 -7.84
C PRO A 14 8.24 13.99 -8.60
N GLU A 15 7.48 15.02 -8.96
CA GLU A 15 8.00 16.15 -9.74
C GLU A 15 8.91 17.06 -8.91
N PRO A 16 10.10 17.43 -9.44
CA PRO A 16 11.01 18.32 -8.76
C PRO A 16 10.52 19.77 -8.81
N ASN A 17 10.26 20.37 -7.64
CA ASN A 17 9.83 21.78 -7.52
C ASN A 17 10.82 22.81 -8.11
N ASN A 18 12.09 22.44 -8.29
CA ASN A 18 13.14 23.32 -8.80
C ASN A 18 13.33 23.24 -10.33
N GLN A 19 12.43 22.57 -11.06
CA GLN A 19 12.56 22.30 -12.51
C GLN A 19 13.84 21.53 -12.86
N GLY A 20 14.40 20.79 -11.90
CA GLY A 20 15.57 19.96 -12.08
C GLY A 20 15.28 18.70 -12.92
N GLN A 21 16.27 17.82 -12.98
CA GLN A 21 16.09 16.50 -13.59
C GLN A 21 14.94 15.77 -12.90
N HIS A 22 14.04 15.14 -13.68
CA HIS A 22 13.01 14.28 -13.11
C HIS A 22 13.64 13.01 -12.51
N PRO A 23 13.01 12.42 -11.49
CA PRO A 23 13.41 11.09 -11.02
C PRO A 23 13.40 10.07 -12.16
N LYS A 24 14.18 9.01 -12.00
CA LYS A 24 14.19 7.87 -12.91
C LYS A 24 12.97 6.97 -12.70
N MET A 25 12.62 6.74 -11.43
CA MET A 25 11.56 5.82 -11.04
C MET A 25 11.12 6.05 -9.60
N ILE A 26 10.00 5.43 -9.26
CA ILE A 26 9.45 5.33 -7.91
C ILE A 26 9.48 3.85 -7.51
N GLU A 27 10.02 3.55 -6.33
CA GLU A 27 9.90 2.24 -5.69
C GLU A 27 8.82 2.31 -4.60
N ILE A 28 7.91 1.33 -4.63
CA ILE A 28 6.89 1.15 -3.62
C ILE A 28 7.11 -0.18 -2.92
N ILE A 29 7.14 -0.16 -1.59
CA ILE A 29 7.15 -1.35 -0.75
C ILE A 29 6.01 -1.20 0.26
N SER A 30 5.03 -2.09 0.19
CA SER A 30 3.88 -2.12 1.09
C SER A 30 3.76 -3.50 1.73
N ASN A 31 3.87 -3.55 3.04
CA ASN A 31 3.66 -4.73 3.85
C ASN A 31 2.36 -4.59 4.64
N VAL A 32 1.50 -5.61 4.55
CA VAL A 32 0.29 -5.70 5.35
C VAL A 32 0.32 -7.02 6.10
N GLU A 33 0.16 -6.94 7.42
CA GLU A 33 0.08 -8.08 8.33
C GLU A 33 -1.36 -8.19 8.85
N ASN A 34 -1.91 -9.41 8.82
CA ASN A 34 -3.14 -9.76 9.52
C ASN A 34 -2.73 -10.42 10.85
N PRO A 35 -2.74 -9.68 11.98
CA PRO A 35 -2.19 -10.19 13.23
C PRO A 35 -2.99 -11.39 13.72
N ALA A 36 -2.30 -12.44 14.19
CA ALA A 36 -2.97 -13.61 14.71
C ALA A 36 -3.88 -13.26 15.89
N LEU A 37 -5.15 -13.64 15.83
CA LEU A 37 -6.04 -13.52 16.99
C LEU A 37 -5.62 -14.51 18.07
N ILE A 38 -4.98 -14.03 19.13
CA ILE A 38 -4.68 -14.83 20.32
C ILE A 38 -5.92 -14.82 21.24
N GLY A 39 -6.99 -15.46 20.78
CA GLY A 39 -8.28 -15.60 21.48
C GLY A 39 -8.46 -16.97 22.15
N SER A 40 -9.47 -17.09 23.01
CA SER A 40 -9.79 -18.31 23.76
C SER A 40 -10.14 -19.48 22.81
N ILE A 41 -9.98 -20.73 23.26
CA ILE A 41 -10.29 -21.96 22.50
C ILE A 41 -11.64 -21.81 21.76
N GLY A 42 -11.60 -21.59 20.44
CA GLY A 42 -12.79 -21.44 19.59
C GLY A 42 -12.75 -20.28 18.59
N ASP A 43 -11.96 -19.23 18.83
CA ASP A 43 -11.75 -18.16 17.84
C ASP A 43 -10.78 -18.63 16.75
N SER A 44 -11.26 -18.75 15.52
CA SER A 44 -10.42 -18.85 14.33
C SER A 44 -10.36 -17.47 13.69
N GLY A 45 -9.18 -16.85 13.63
CA GLY A 45 -9.03 -15.57 12.94
C GLY A 45 -9.44 -15.66 11.48
N GLN A 46 -9.92 -14.54 10.93
CA GLN A 46 -10.45 -14.49 9.58
C GLN A 46 -9.34 -14.10 8.61
N SER A 47 -9.42 -14.59 7.37
CA SER A 47 -8.55 -14.11 6.31
C SER A 47 -9.04 -12.74 5.81
N VAL A 48 -8.11 -11.80 5.65
CA VAL A 48 -8.37 -10.46 5.13
C VAL A 48 -8.18 -10.40 3.61
N GLN A 49 -9.13 -9.83 2.89
CA GLN A 49 -9.05 -9.47 1.48
C GLN A 49 -8.76 -7.99 1.32
N LEU A 50 -7.78 -7.64 0.48
CA LEU A 50 -7.44 -6.26 0.21
C LEU A 50 -6.95 -6.05 -1.23
N THR A 51 -6.99 -4.79 -1.67
CA THR A 51 -6.44 -4.35 -2.95
C THR A 51 -5.51 -3.17 -2.75
N TRP A 52 -4.24 -3.32 -3.15
CA TRP A 52 -3.36 -2.18 -3.32
C TRP A 52 -3.66 -1.46 -4.63
N GLN A 53 -3.66 -0.14 -4.61
CA GLN A 53 -3.78 0.70 -5.80
C GLN A 53 -2.76 1.82 -5.75
N LEU A 54 -2.11 2.06 -6.88
CA LEU A 54 -1.46 3.32 -7.18
C LEU A 54 -2.38 4.07 -8.14
N VAL A 55 -2.81 5.27 -7.77
CA VAL A 55 -3.67 6.12 -8.60
C VAL A 55 -2.98 7.45 -8.91
N ASP A 56 -3.41 8.12 -9.96
CA ASP A 56 -2.99 9.50 -10.28
C ASP A 56 -3.96 10.55 -9.70
N GLU A 57 -3.64 11.83 -9.94
CA GLU A 57 -4.45 12.98 -9.51
C GLU A 57 -5.89 12.99 -10.03
N LEU A 58 -6.17 12.30 -11.14
CA LEU A 58 -7.52 12.16 -11.71
C LEU A 58 -8.27 10.97 -11.10
N GLY A 59 -7.59 10.15 -10.29
CA GLY A 59 -8.13 8.94 -9.70
C GLY A 59 -8.04 7.71 -10.60
N ASP A 60 -7.31 7.79 -11.72
CA ASP A 60 -7.13 6.66 -12.62
C ASP A 60 -6.12 5.66 -12.01
N ILE A 61 -6.45 4.37 -12.10
CA ILE A 61 -5.63 3.29 -11.54
C ILE A 61 -4.40 3.08 -12.44
N CYS A 62 -3.24 3.46 -11.94
CA CYS A 62 -1.95 3.28 -12.60
C CYS A 62 -1.41 1.84 -12.43
N GLN A 63 -1.50 1.31 -11.21
CA GLN A 63 -1.14 -0.07 -10.88
C GLN A 63 -2.07 -0.60 -9.80
N SER A 64 -2.34 -1.91 -9.80
CA SER A 64 -3.09 -2.55 -8.74
C SER A 64 -2.62 -3.97 -8.46
N ARG A 65 -2.89 -4.44 -7.24
CA ARG A 65 -2.67 -5.82 -6.83
C ARG A 65 -3.72 -6.23 -5.82
N ASN A 66 -4.36 -7.38 -6.05
CA ASN A 66 -5.25 -7.99 -5.07
C ASN A 66 -4.47 -8.94 -4.17
N GLY A 67 -4.92 -9.12 -2.93
CA GLY A 67 -4.32 -10.04 -1.98
C GLY A 67 -5.31 -10.56 -0.95
N GLN A 68 -5.09 -11.79 -0.52
CA GLN A 68 -5.72 -12.41 0.64
C GLN A 68 -4.65 -12.76 1.67
N ILE A 69 -4.84 -12.39 2.92
CA ILE A 69 -3.88 -12.58 4.01
C ILE A 69 -4.58 -13.39 5.11
N ASN A 70 -4.12 -14.61 5.37
CA ASN A 70 -4.72 -15.44 6.43
C ASN A 70 -4.40 -14.87 7.82
N ASP A 71 -5.11 -15.36 8.83
CA ASP A 71 -4.81 -15.07 10.23
C ASP A 71 -3.36 -15.39 10.58
N GLY A 72 -2.65 -14.41 11.13
CA GLY A 72 -1.24 -14.51 11.49
C GLY A 72 -0.24 -14.36 10.34
N ASP A 73 -0.71 -14.18 9.10
CA ASP A 73 0.16 -14.04 7.93
C ASP A 73 0.46 -12.58 7.59
N THR A 74 1.47 -12.39 6.73
CA THR A 74 1.84 -11.09 6.15
C THR A 74 1.97 -11.22 4.64
N MET A 75 1.57 -10.17 3.91
CA MET A 75 1.78 -10.08 2.47
C MET A 75 2.45 -8.76 2.10
N MET A 76 3.41 -8.86 1.18
CA MET A 76 4.13 -7.73 0.61
C MET A 76 3.69 -7.46 -0.83
N TRP A 77 3.56 -6.19 -1.18
CA TRP A 77 3.61 -5.70 -2.54
C TRP A 77 4.85 -4.83 -2.73
N GLN A 78 5.76 -5.26 -3.60
CA GLN A 78 6.89 -4.47 -4.08
C GLN A 78 6.74 -4.24 -5.57
N THR A 79 6.86 -2.99 -6.01
CA THR A 79 6.74 -2.61 -7.43
C THR A 79 7.63 -1.41 -7.76
N LEU A 80 7.98 -1.31 -9.05
CA LEU A 80 8.59 -0.13 -9.64
C LEU A 80 7.58 0.56 -10.55
N TYR A 81 7.57 1.88 -10.51
CA TYR A 81 6.71 2.72 -11.32
C TYR A 81 7.54 3.83 -11.98
N PHE A 82 7.30 4.08 -13.26
CA PHE A 82 8.18 4.91 -14.10
C PHE A 82 7.55 6.24 -14.54
N ASN A 83 6.26 6.47 -14.25
CA ASN A 83 5.69 7.79 -14.47
C ASN A 83 6.05 8.67 -13.27
N THR A 84 6.92 9.63 -13.51
CA THR A 84 7.45 10.56 -12.50
C THR A 84 6.89 11.97 -12.71
N TYR A 85 5.68 12.05 -13.25
CA TYR A 85 4.93 13.29 -13.50
C TYR A 85 3.59 13.24 -12.79
N MET A 86 3.11 14.41 -12.39
CA MET A 86 1.86 14.61 -11.64
C MET A 86 1.85 13.95 -10.26
N GLU A 87 0.85 14.30 -9.46
CA GLU A 87 0.65 13.68 -8.14
C GLU A 87 0.11 12.25 -8.28
N HIS A 88 0.52 11.41 -7.33
CA HIS A 88 0.03 10.04 -7.19
C HIS A 88 -0.36 9.76 -5.76
N GLU A 89 -1.13 8.69 -5.58
CA GLU A 89 -1.53 8.22 -4.26
C GLU A 89 -1.49 6.70 -4.17
N LEU A 90 -0.78 6.20 -3.16
CA LEU A 90 -0.79 4.79 -2.79
C LEU A 90 -1.94 4.52 -1.81
N ARG A 91 -2.85 3.61 -2.16
CA ARG A 91 -4.02 3.24 -1.36
C ARG A 91 -4.06 1.74 -1.10
N ILE A 92 -4.62 1.35 0.04
CA ILE A 92 -5.02 -0.02 0.36
C ILE A 92 -6.52 0.01 0.60
N LEU A 93 -7.26 -0.79 -0.16
CA LEU A 93 -8.70 -0.93 -0.02
C LEU A 93 -9.00 -2.27 0.64
N MET A 94 -9.81 -2.25 1.69
CA MET A 94 -10.31 -3.43 2.41
C MET A 94 -11.85 -3.43 2.37
N ASP A 95 -12.48 -4.60 2.43
CA ASP A 95 -13.94 -4.65 2.52
C ASP A 95 -14.40 -4.36 3.96
N GLU A 96 -15.61 -3.83 4.10
CA GLU A 96 -16.20 -3.52 5.40
C GLU A 96 -16.39 -4.78 6.27
N GLY A 97 -16.11 -4.64 7.57
CA GLY A 97 -16.35 -5.69 8.56
C GLY A 97 -15.26 -6.75 8.67
N GLN A 98 -14.13 -6.58 7.97
CA GLN A 98 -12.95 -7.43 8.12
C GLN A 98 -12.13 -7.08 9.37
N ASP A 99 -11.29 -8.04 9.81
CA ASP A 99 -10.34 -7.86 10.90
C ASP A 99 -9.33 -6.72 10.60
N SER A 100 -8.82 -6.10 11.67
CA SER A 100 -7.84 -5.02 11.56
C SER A 100 -6.46 -5.56 11.18
N VAL A 101 -5.70 -4.75 10.46
CA VAL A 101 -4.36 -5.09 9.96
C VAL A 101 -3.30 -4.12 10.49
N ASN A 102 -2.05 -4.56 10.46
CA ASN A 102 -0.89 -3.68 10.58
C ASN A 102 -0.34 -3.38 9.19
N VAL A 103 0.00 -2.11 8.95
CA VAL A 103 0.43 -1.62 7.64
C VAL A 103 1.76 -0.88 7.75
N ASN A 104 2.74 -1.28 6.95
CA ASN A 104 4.02 -0.60 6.80
C ASN A 104 4.30 -0.33 5.32
N GLN A 105 4.35 0.94 4.96
CA GLN A 105 4.47 1.41 3.59
C GLN A 105 5.65 2.36 3.44
N SER A 106 6.35 2.22 2.31
CA SER A 106 7.42 3.10 1.87
C SER A 106 7.21 3.45 0.40
N VAL A 107 7.39 4.72 0.08
CA VAL A 107 7.48 5.24 -1.28
C VAL A 107 8.83 5.95 -1.40
N SER A 108 9.65 5.51 -2.34
CA SER A 108 10.99 6.06 -2.58
C SER A 108 11.07 6.62 -4.00
N VAL A 109 11.38 7.91 -4.11
CA VAL A 109 11.60 8.60 -5.39
C VAL A 109 13.09 8.56 -5.71
N LEU A 110 13.46 7.92 -6.81
CA LEU A 110 14.85 7.57 -7.13
C LEU A 110 15.34 8.33 -8.36
N TYR A 111 16.47 9.03 -8.24
CA TYR A 111 17.14 9.75 -9.33
C TYR A 111 18.25 8.88 -9.93
N ASP A 112 18.74 9.24 -11.13
CA ASP A 112 19.98 8.65 -11.64
C ASP A 112 21.17 9.02 -10.74
N ASN A 113 22.14 8.09 -10.63
CA ASN A 113 23.39 8.29 -9.88
C ASN A 113 24.39 9.16 -10.62
#